data_AF-G6C1U4-F1
#
_entry.id   AF-G6C1U4-F1
#
_cell.length_a   1.000
_cell.length_b   1.000
_cell.length_c   1.000
_cell.angle_alpha   90.00
_cell.angle_beta   90.00
_cell.angle_gamma   90.00
#
_symmetry.space_group_name_H-M   'P 1'
#
loop_
_entity.id
_entity.type
_entity.pdbx_description
1 polymer ?
#
loop_
_entity_poly.entity_id
_entity_poly.type
_entity_poly.pdbx_seq_one_letter_code
_entity_poly.pdbx_strand_id
1 'polypeptide(L)'
;MEVFMINKYDIEFKKKIVRLFLEEGRTKKSISNEFSVSVGTISNWVKQFREECQINEKANDEYNYMKENLRLRKELEDAKKENEFLKKAAAFFAKEID
;
A
#
# COMPACT_ATOMS: atom_id res chain seq x y z
N MET A 1 -30.37 -21.42 8.21
CA MET A 1 -30.37 -20.02 8.70
C MET A 1 -29.05 -19.41 8.29
N GLU A 2 -29.05 -18.58 7.24
CA GLU A 2 -27.87 -17.77 6.91
C GLU A 2 -27.79 -16.63 7.93
N VAL A 3 -26.79 -16.70 8.80
CA VAL A 3 -26.49 -15.63 9.72
C VAL A 3 -25.94 -14.47 8.89
N PHE A 4 -26.80 -13.51 8.53
CA PHE A 4 -26.37 -12.23 7.98
C PHE A 4 -25.55 -11.52 9.08
N MET A 5 -24.25 -11.79 9.08
CA MET A 5 -23.29 -11.09 9.92
C MET A 5 -23.38 -9.61 9.54
N ILE A 6 -23.97 -8.78 10.41
CA ILE A 6 -24.09 -7.34 10.22
C ILE A 6 -22.67 -6.80 10.05
N ASN A 7 -22.30 -6.54 8.80
CA ASN A 7 -20.99 -6.01 8.50
C ASN A 7 -21.03 -4.51 8.79
N LYS A 8 -20.41 -4.12 9.92
CA LYS A 8 -20.31 -2.72 10.35
C LYS A 8 -19.65 -1.80 9.30
N TYR A 9 -18.97 -2.38 8.32
CA TYR A 9 -18.24 -1.67 7.26
C TYR A 9 -18.66 -2.20 5.89
N ASP A 10 -18.86 -1.28 4.94
CA ASP A 10 -19.15 -1.63 3.56
C ASP A 10 -17.93 -2.26 2.85
N ILE A 11 -18.19 -2.92 1.73
CA ILE A 11 -17.19 -3.69 0.99
C ILE A 11 -16.12 -2.77 0.39
N GLU A 12 -16.50 -1.60 -0.13
CA GLU A 12 -15.58 -0.66 -0.77
C GLU A 12 -14.63 -0.03 0.26
N PHE A 13 -15.12 0.26 1.46
CA PHE A 13 -14.30 0.71 2.57
C PHE A 13 -13.27 -0.35 2.97
N LYS A 14 -13.66 -1.63 3.08
CA LYS A 14 -12.70 -2.70 3.38
C LYS A 14 -11.63 -2.83 2.30
N LYS A 15 -12.03 -2.80 1.02
CA LYS A 15 -11.09 -2.84 -0.12
C LYS A 15 -10.12 -1.67 -0.07
N LYS A 16 -10.60 -0.46 0.22
CA LYS A 16 -9.76 0.72 0.42
C LYS A 16 -8.71 0.48 1.51
N ILE A 17 -9.11 -0.04 2.67
CA ILE A 17 -8.20 -0.32 3.79
C ILE A 17 -7.14 -1.38 3.41
N VAL A 18 -7.53 -2.41 2.67
CA VAL A 18 -6.60 -3.43 2.17
C VAL A 18 -5.59 -2.82 1.18
N ARG A 19 -6.03 -1.96 0.25
CA ARG A 19 -5.16 -1.25 -0.70
C ARG A 19 -4.17 -0.32 -0.02
N LEU A 20 -4.61 0.47 0.96
CA LEU A 20 -3.70 1.33 1.75
C LEU A 20 -2.54 0.51 2.37
N PHE A 21 -2.81 -0.72 2.80
CA PHE A 21 -1.78 -1.60 3.36
C PHE A 21 -0.91 -2.25 2.26
N LEU A 22 -1.52 -2.86 1.25
CA LEU A 22 -0.82 -3.71 0.27
C LEU A 22 -0.20 -2.93 -0.89
N GLU A 23 -0.86 -1.87 -1.35
CA GLU A 23 -0.47 -1.08 -2.53
C GLU A 23 0.36 0.15 -2.12
N GLU A 24 -0.07 0.86 -1.07
CA GLU A 24 0.64 2.06 -0.60
C GLU A 24 1.70 1.73 0.47
N GLY A 25 1.72 0.51 1.00
CA GLY A 25 2.72 0.07 1.98
C GLY A 25 2.56 0.71 3.37
N ARG A 26 1.39 1.29 3.68
CA ARG A 26 1.17 1.92 4.99
C ARG A 26 1.16 0.88 6.10
N THR A 27 1.56 1.30 7.30
CA THR A 27 1.49 0.42 8.47
C THR A 27 0.05 0.28 8.97
N LYS A 28 -0.33 -0.90 9.48
CA LYS A 28 -1.65 -1.12 10.09
C LYS A 28 -1.95 -0.14 11.23
N LYS A 29 -0.93 0.27 11.98
CA LYS A 29 -1.05 1.28 13.05
C LYS A 29 -1.40 2.65 12.48
N SER A 30 -0.74 3.07 11.39
CA SER A 30 -1.04 4.34 10.71
C SER A 30 -2.48 4.37 10.19
N ILE A 31 -2.91 3.28 9.54
CA ILE A 31 -4.29 3.12 9.05
C ILE A 31 -5.28 3.11 10.22
N SER A 32 -4.99 2.36 11.29
CA SER A 32 -5.84 2.30 12.49
C SER A 32 -6.07 3.68 13.10
N ASN A 33 -5.02 4.49 13.20
CA ASN A 33 -5.11 5.83 13.77
C ASN A 33 -5.96 6.78 12.92
N GLU A 34 -5.87 6.67 11.60
CA GLU A 34 -6.61 7.55 10.68
C GLU A 34 -8.08 7.15 10.54
N PHE A 35 -8.37 5.86 10.42
CA PHE A 35 -9.71 5.37 10.12
C PHE A 35 -10.47 4.88 11.34
N SER A 36 -9.87 4.93 12.53
CA SER A 36 -10.45 4.43 13.79
C SER A 36 -10.89 2.96 13.71
N VAL A 37 -10.19 2.15 12.92
CA VAL A 37 -10.40 0.70 12.77
C VAL A 37 -9.31 -0.03 13.54
N SER A 38 -9.68 -1.02 14.34
CA SER A 38 -8.69 -1.78 15.11
C SER A 38 -7.68 -2.49 14.20
N VAL A 39 -6.42 -2.59 14.64
CA VAL A 39 -5.36 -3.34 13.92
C VAL A 39 -5.73 -4.81 13.70
N GLY A 40 -6.47 -5.41 14.63
CA GLY A 40 -6.98 -6.78 14.50
C GLY A 40 -7.98 -6.90 13.33
N THR A 41 -8.92 -5.96 13.24
CA THR A 41 -9.89 -5.89 12.13
C THR A 41 -9.19 -5.71 10.79
N ILE A 42 -8.22 -4.80 10.70
CA ILE A 42 -7.41 -4.59 9.48
C ILE A 42 -6.69 -5.89 9.09
N SER A 43 -6.08 -6.57 10.07
CA SER A 43 -5.37 -7.84 9.82
C SER A 43 -6.31 -8.93 9.31
N ASN A 44 -7.53 -8.99 9.83
CA ASN A 44 -8.54 -9.94 9.37
C ASN A 44 -8.96 -9.65 7.92
N TRP A 45 -9.17 -8.39 7.54
CA TRP A 45 -9.53 -8.06 6.15
C TRP A 45 -8.41 -8.37 5.16
N VAL A 46 -7.16 -8.08 5.52
CA VAL A 46 -6.01 -8.44 4.69
C VAL A 46 -5.89 -9.96 4.55
N LYS A 47 -6.13 -10.72 5.63
CA LYS A 47 -6.13 -12.18 5.60
C LYS A 47 -7.23 -12.71 4.67
N GLN A 48 -8.46 -12.24 4.85
CA GLN A 48 -9.62 -12.62 4.03
C GLN A 48 -9.37 -12.34 2.55
N PHE A 49 -8.81 -11.17 2.21
CA PHE A 49 -8.47 -10.84 0.84
C PHE A 49 -7.41 -11.79 0.25
N ARG A 50 -6.38 -12.16 1.02
CA ARG A 50 -5.36 -13.12 0.58
C ARG A 50 -5.91 -14.53 0.38
N GLU A 51 -6.86 -14.93 1.21
CA GLU A 51 -7.58 -16.20 1.07
C GLU A 51 -8.45 -16.20 -0.19
N GLU A 52 -9.16 -15.09 -0.46
CA GLU A 52 -9.92 -14.90 -1.71
C GLU A 52 -9.03 -15.01 -2.95
N CYS A 53 -7.81 -14.46 -2.91
CA CYS A 53 -6.84 -14.60 -4.00
C CYS A 53 -6.46 -16.05 -4.31
N GLN A 54 -6.59 -17.00 -3.37
CA GLN A 54 -6.25 -18.40 -3.64
C GLN A 54 -7.30 -19.12 -4.48
N ILE A 55 -8.53 -18.61 -4.51
CA ILE A 55 -9.68 -19.25 -5.15
C ILE A 55 -10.29 -18.40 -6.28
N ASN A 56 -9.88 -17.14 -6.40
CA ASN A 56 -10.40 -16.19 -7.38
C ASN A 56 -9.23 -15.55 -8.15
N GLU A 57 -9.12 -15.90 -9.43
CA GLU A 57 -8.07 -15.40 -10.34
C GLU A 57 -8.07 -13.88 -10.45
N LYS A 58 -9.25 -13.24 -10.54
CA LYS A 58 -9.36 -11.79 -10.62
C LYS A 58 -8.83 -11.10 -9.35
N ALA A 59 -9.11 -11.67 -8.18
CA ALA A 59 -8.59 -11.15 -6.91
C ALA A 59 -7.06 -11.35 -6.81
N ASN A 60 -6.56 -12.48 -7.31
CA ASN A 60 -5.12 -12.75 -7.38
C ASN A 60 -4.38 -11.76 -8.30
N ASP A 61 -4.94 -11.47 -9.47
CA ASP A 61 -4.40 -10.46 -10.38
C ASP A 61 -4.38 -9.08 -9.72
N GLU A 62 -5.47 -8.69 -9.06
CA GLU A 62 -5.54 -7.43 -8.31
C GLU A 62 -4.45 -7.36 -7.23
N TYR A 63 -4.24 -8.44 -6.48
CA TYR A 63 -3.17 -8.54 -5.49
C TYR A 63 -1.77 -8.39 -6.11
N ASN A 64 -1.53 -9.04 -7.25
CA ASN A 64 -0.26 -8.93 -7.98
C ASN A 64 -0.02 -7.49 -8.46
N TYR A 65 -1.04 -6.82 -8.98
CA TYR A 65 -0.96 -5.40 -9.35
C TYR A 65 -0.65 -4.51 -8.14
N MET A 66 -1.29 -4.72 -6.99
CA MET A 66 -0.99 -3.94 -5.77
C MET A 66 0.47 -4.11 -5.33
N LYS A 67 0.97 -5.37 -5.34
CA LYS A 67 2.35 -5.68 -4.98
C LYS A 67 3.35 -5.00 -5.91
N GLU A 68 3.08 -5.03 -7.21
CA GLU A 68 3.92 -4.40 -8.22
C GLU A 68 3.90 -2.88 -8.10
N ASN A 69 2.73 -2.29 -7.85
CA ASN A 69 2.61 -0.84 -7.61
C ASN A 69 3.47 -0.40 -6.41
N LEU A 70 3.43 -1.17 -5.31
CA LEU A 70 4.27 -0.90 -4.14
C LEU A 70 5.77 -0.97 -4.47
N ARG A 71 6.19 -1.94 -5.30
CA ARG A 71 7.59 -2.07 -5.75
C ARG A 71 8.00 -0.84 -6.57
N LEU A 72 7.21 -0.49 -7.58
CA LEU A 72 7.48 0.64 -8.47
C LEU A 72 7.52 1.97 -7.73
N ARG A 73 6.65 2.17 -6.73
CA ARG A 73 6.67 3.38 -5.89
C ARG A 73 7.98 3.54 -5.12
N LYS A 74 8.52 2.44 -4.58
CA LYS A 74 9.82 2.45 -3.87
C LYS A 74 10.97 2.75 -4.82
N GLU A 75 11.00 2.08 -5.97
CA GLU A 75 12.02 2.33 -6.99
C GLU A 75 12.00 3.77 -7.49
N LEU A 76 10.81 4.34 -7.68
CA LEU A 76 10.66 5.73 -8.05
C LEU A 76 11.15 6.68 -6.95
N GLU A 77 10.89 6.37 -5.67
CA GLU A 77 11.37 7.17 -4.55
C GLU A 77 12.91 7.14 -4.46
N ASP A 78 13.52 5.96 -4.61
CA ASP A 78 14.97 5.79 -4.57
C ASP A 78 15.65 6.50 -5.75
N ALA A 79 15.13 6.32 -6.96
CA ALA A 79 15.63 7.01 -8.15
C ALA A 79 15.52 8.54 -8.02
N LYS A 80 14.45 9.05 -7.40
CA LYS A 80 14.30 10.49 -7.12
C LYS A 80 15.35 10.99 -6.14
N LYS A 81 15.61 10.25 -5.04
CA LYS A 81 16.66 10.61 -4.07
C LYS A 81 18.04 10.64 -4.73
N GLU A 82 18.36 9.65 -5.55
CA GLU A 82 19.62 9.61 -6.29
C GLU A 82 19.73 10.78 -7.28
N ASN A 83 18.67 11.07 -8.02
CA ASN A 83 18.63 12.21 -8.94
C ASN A 83 18.84 13.55 -8.22
N GLU A 84 18.19 13.74 -7.05
CA GLU A 84 18.39 14.93 -6.22
C GLU A 84 19.81 15.05 -5.68
N PHE A 85 20.41 13.94 -5.26
CA PHE A 85 21.80 13.91 -4.83
C PHE A 85 22.76 14.31 -5.95
N LEU A 86 22.61 13.73 -7.15
CA LEU A 86 23.44 14.05 -8.32
C LEU A 86 23.28 15.51 -8.75
N LYS A 87 22.06 16.06 -8.72
CA LYS A 87 21.82 17.49 -8.99
C LYS A 87 22.54 18.39 -8.00
N LYS A 88 22.51 18.05 -6.71
CA LYS A 88 23.25 18.80 -5.67
C LYS A 88 24.75 18.71 -5.88
N ALA A 89 25.28 17.54 -6.24
CA ALA A 89 26.70 17.35 -6.54
C ALA A 89 27.13 18.17 -7.77
N ALA A 90 26.38 18.11 -8.87
CA ALA A 90 26.65 18.90 -10.07
C ALA A 90 26.63 20.41 -9.80
N ALA A 91 25.65 20.89 -9.01
CA ALA A 91 25.57 22.28 -8.61
C ALA A 91 26.72 22.70 -7.66
N PHE A 92 27.27 21.77 -6.87
CA PHE A 92 28.46 22.03 -6.05
C PHE A 92 29.70 22.20 -6.94
N PHE A 93 29.99 21.25 -7.83
CA PHE A 93 31.17 21.33 -8.70
C PHE A 93 31.12 22.49 -9.70
N ALA A 94 29.95 22.86 -10.21
CA ALA A 94 29.82 24.01 -11.09
C ALA A 94 30.20 25.34 -10.41
N LYS A 95 30.05 25.44 -9.08
CA LYS A 95 30.45 26.63 -8.31
C LYS A 95 31.95 26.71 -8.01
N GLU A 96 32.70 25.62 -8.14
CA GLU A 96 34.15 25.59 -7.92
C GLU A 96 34.97 25.91 -9.18
N ILE A 97 34.31 26.00 -10.34
CA ILE A 97 34.95 26.28 -11.64
C ILE A 97 34.86 27.79 -12.00
N ASP A 98 34.00 28.56 -11.32
CA ASP A 98 33.97 30.03 -11.31
C ASP A 98 34.99 30.61 -10.32
#